data_AF-A0A2S7DCA0-F1
#
_entry.id   AF-A0A2S7DCA0-F1
#
_cell.length_a   1.000
_cell.length_b   1.000
_cell.length_c   1.000
_cell.angle_alpha   90.00
_cell.angle_beta   90.00
_cell.angle_gamma   90.00
#
_symmetry.space_group_name_H-M   'P 1'
#
loop_
_entity.id
_entity.type
_entity.pdbx_description
1 polymer ?
#
loop_
_entity_poly.entity_id
_entity_poly.type
_entity_poly.pdbx_seq_one_letter_code
_entity_poly.pdbx_strand_id
1 'polypeptide(L)'
;MGDIVSMLYEARTWFYNTGNANLRSIAASSGANTSTLLAKIKALKRSYPLDGIEAFADFRNKVGHHYDPSFVAHLNTFSEMDLRAFYDALTNYANFSGEWVVLCKEVIQQASG
;
A
#
# COMPACT_ATOMS: atom_id res chain seq x y z
N MET A 1 6.88 -7.75 -12.95
CA MET A 1 7.23 -8.29 -11.60
C MET A 1 8.07 -7.28 -10.80
N GLY A 2 9.19 -6.77 -11.34
CA GLY A 2 9.92 -5.68 -10.67
C GLY A 2 9.07 -4.42 -10.51
N ASP A 3 8.31 -4.09 -11.54
CA ASP A 3 7.43 -2.91 -11.53
C ASP A 3 6.29 -3.02 -10.51
N ILE A 4 5.75 -4.22 -10.28
CA ILE A 4 4.67 -4.39 -9.29
C ILE A 4 5.22 -4.30 -7.86
N VAL A 5 6.40 -4.85 -7.58
CA VAL A 5 7.05 -4.70 -6.27
C VAL A 5 7.35 -3.22 -5.99
N SER A 6 7.93 -2.51 -6.97
CA SER A 6 8.18 -1.06 -6.86
C SER A 6 6.88 -0.27 -6.64
N MET A 7 5.82 -0.58 -7.39
CA MET A 7 4.51 0.06 -7.23
C MET A 7 3.92 -0.16 -5.84
N LEU A 8 3.99 -1.39 -5.29
CA LEU A 8 3.47 -1.70 -3.96
C LEU A 8 4.24 -0.95 -2.86
N TYR A 9 5.56 -0.79 -3.03
CA TYR A 9 6.40 0.02 -2.14
C TYR A 9 6.01 1.50 -2.15
N GLU A 10 5.83 2.07 -3.34
CA GLU A 10 5.44 3.47 -3.52
C GLU A 10 4.05 3.71 -2.94
N ALA A 11 3.12 2.81 -3.20
CA ALA A 11 1.76 2.93 -2.72
C ALA A 11 1.66 2.75 -1.20
N ARG A 12 2.42 1.83 -0.58
CA ARG A 12 2.56 1.76 0.88
C ARG A 12 3.05 3.09 1.44
N THR A 13 4.15 3.61 0.88
CA THR A 13 4.75 4.87 1.33
C THR A 13 3.75 6.01 1.23
N TRP A 14 3.03 6.08 0.11
CA TRP A 14 2.00 7.07 -0.11
C TRP A 14 0.87 6.94 0.91
N PHE A 15 0.24 5.77 1.06
CA PHE A 15 -0.87 5.57 1.99
C PHE A 15 -0.49 5.88 3.44
N TYR A 16 0.67 5.41 3.88
CA TYR A 16 1.05 5.52 5.28
C TYR A 16 1.49 6.94 5.66
N ASN A 17 2.06 7.67 4.71
CA ASN A 17 2.62 9.00 4.91
C ASN A 17 1.74 10.07 4.24
N THR A 18 1.95 10.32 2.95
CA THR A 18 1.36 11.44 2.20
C THR A 18 -0.17 11.40 2.20
N GLY A 19 -0.77 10.26 1.84
CA GLY A 19 -2.22 10.07 1.81
C GLY A 19 -2.85 10.28 3.19
N ASN A 20 -2.25 9.72 4.23
CA ASN A 20 -2.70 9.91 5.61
C ASN A 20 -2.61 11.39 6.05
N ALA A 21 -1.50 12.06 5.77
CA ALA A 21 -1.36 13.49 6.07
C ALA A 21 -2.42 14.33 5.34
N ASN A 22 -2.64 14.06 4.05
CA ASN A 22 -3.62 14.77 3.24
C ASN A 22 -5.05 14.55 3.75
N LEU A 23 -5.42 13.29 4.01
CA LEU A 23 -6.77 12.97 4.47
C LEU A 23 -7.08 13.56 5.85
N ARG A 24 -6.07 13.59 6.75
CA ARG A 24 -6.18 14.28 8.04
C ARG A 24 -6.34 15.79 7.87
N SER A 25 -5.58 16.40 6.96
CA SER A 25 -5.68 17.83 6.69
C SER A 25 -7.06 18.20 6.15
N ILE A 26 -7.61 17.39 5.24
CA ILE A 26 -8.96 17.59 4.70
C ILE A 26 -9.99 17.49 5.83
N ALA A 27 -9.95 16.41 6.63
CA ALA A 27 -10.87 16.22 7.74
C ALA A 27 -10.80 17.34 8.78
N ALA A 28 -9.60 17.86 9.08
CA ALA A 28 -9.43 18.97 10.00
C ALA A 28 -10.03 20.27 9.43
N SER A 29 -9.81 20.54 8.13
CA SER A 29 -10.34 21.75 7.47
C SER A 29 -11.87 21.73 7.32
N SER A 30 -12.47 20.54 7.33
CA SER A 30 -13.89 20.36 7.10
C SER A 30 -14.73 20.15 8.36
N GLY A 31 -14.12 20.24 9.54
CA GLY A 31 -14.81 19.98 10.81
C GLY A 31 -15.14 18.51 11.08
N ALA A 32 -14.63 17.58 10.26
CA ALA A 32 -14.82 16.15 10.45
C ALA A 32 -14.07 15.64 11.70
N ASN A 33 -14.56 14.55 12.29
CA ASN A 33 -13.97 14.00 13.51
C ASN A 33 -12.63 13.29 13.23
N THR A 34 -11.54 14.04 13.38
CA THR A 34 -10.16 13.58 13.12
C THR A 34 -9.75 12.40 14.01
N SER A 35 -10.25 12.31 15.25
CA SER A 35 -9.97 11.18 16.15
C SER A 35 -10.57 9.87 15.62
N THR A 36 -11.80 9.93 15.10
CA THR A 36 -12.47 8.77 14.50
C THR A 36 -11.76 8.34 13.22
N LEU A 37 -11.36 9.31 12.37
CA LEU A 37 -10.55 9.04 11.18
C LEU A 37 -9.24 8.31 11.54
N LEU A 38 -8.50 8.81 12.53
CA LEU A 38 -7.25 8.20 12.98
C LEU A 38 -7.45 6.77 13.50
N ALA A 39 -8.53 6.53 14.24
CA ALA A 39 -8.88 5.19 14.70
C ALA A 39 -9.16 4.24 13.53
N LYS A 40 -9.91 4.69 12.51
CA LYS A 40 -10.18 3.92 11.28
C LYS A 40 -8.92 3.63 10.49
N ILE A 41 -8.04 4.61 10.27
CA ILE A 41 -6.74 4.40 9.60
C ILE A 41 -5.89 3.38 10.36
N LYS A 42 -5.84 3.47 11.69
CA LYS A 42 -5.10 2.51 12.53
C LYS A 42 -5.68 1.10 12.39
N ALA A 43 -7.01 0.96 12.42
CA ALA A 43 -7.67 -0.32 12.21
C ALA A 43 -7.41 -0.89 10.81
N LEU A 44 -7.37 -0.02 9.80
CA LEU A 44 -7.10 -0.40 8.42
C LEU A 44 -5.69 -0.97 8.25
N LYS A 45 -4.68 -0.26 8.77
CA LYS A 45 -3.27 -0.74 8.77
C LYS A 45 -3.09 -2.07 9.48
N ARG A 46 -3.90 -2.35 10.50
CA ARG A 46 -3.88 -3.63 11.22
C ARG A 46 -4.56 -4.75 10.43
N SER A 47 -5.66 -4.44 9.74
CA SER A 47 -6.49 -5.45 9.06
C SER A 47 -5.88 -5.86 7.72
N TYR A 48 -5.27 -4.91 7.01
CA TYR A 48 -4.61 -5.13 5.72
C TYR A 48 -3.21 -4.53 5.75
N PRO A 49 -2.26 -5.13 6.48
CA PRO A 49 -0.92 -4.57 6.62
C PRO A 49 -0.20 -4.56 5.27
N LEU A 50 0.32 -3.39 4.89
CA LEU A 50 1.11 -3.23 3.68
C LEU A 50 2.60 -3.53 3.90
N ASP A 51 3.04 -3.68 5.15
CA ASP A 51 4.45 -3.92 5.51
C ASP A 51 4.97 -5.29 5.03
N GLY A 52 4.08 -6.20 4.63
CA GLY A 52 4.46 -7.48 4.02
C GLY A 52 5.27 -7.34 2.73
N ILE A 53 5.20 -6.18 2.06
CA ILE A 53 6.03 -5.90 0.88
C ILE A 53 7.53 -5.82 1.21
N GLU A 54 7.90 -5.59 2.48
CA GLU A 54 9.31 -5.50 2.91
C GLU A 54 10.10 -6.80 2.68
N ALA A 55 9.42 -7.94 2.67
CA ALA A 55 10.04 -9.23 2.34
C ALA A 55 10.56 -9.29 0.89
N PHE A 56 10.11 -8.38 0.01
CA PHE A 56 10.43 -8.36 -1.42
C PHE A 56 11.32 -7.16 -1.81
N ALA A 57 11.91 -6.45 -0.84
CA ALA A 57 12.75 -5.27 -1.05
C ALA A 57 13.81 -5.46 -2.14
N ASP A 58 14.49 -6.61 -2.11
CA ASP A 58 15.62 -6.90 -2.98
C ASP A 58 15.23 -7.08 -4.45
N PHE A 59 13.94 -7.25 -4.75
CA PHE A 59 13.41 -7.40 -6.11
C PHE A 59 12.96 -6.07 -6.70
N ARG A 60 12.96 -5.00 -5.90
CA ARG A 60 12.76 -3.64 -6.36
C ARG A 60 13.81 -3.33 -7.43
N ASN A 61 13.35 -2.98 -8.62
CA ASN A 61 14.16 -2.65 -9.79
C ASN A 61 15.00 -3.80 -10.41
N LYS A 62 15.10 -4.99 -9.81
CA LYS A 62 15.92 -6.09 -10.37
C LYS A 62 15.17 -6.97 -11.39
N VAL A 63 13.84 -7.06 -11.28
CA VAL A 63 13.00 -7.90 -12.18
C VAL A 63 12.34 -7.07 -13.29
N GLY A 64 12.77 -5.80 -13.47
CA GLY A 64 12.31 -4.91 -14.55
C GLY A 64 13.32 -4.77 -15.70
N HIS A 65 14.60 -5.10 -15.48
CA HIS A 65 15.63 -4.96 -16.49
C HIS A 65 15.84 -6.27 -17.25
N HIS A 66 15.11 -6.45 -18.35
CA HIS A 66 15.19 -7.63 -19.24
C HIS A 66 16.57 -7.84 -19.89
N TYR A 67 17.47 -6.86 -19.74
CA TYR A 67 18.83 -6.85 -20.29
C TYR A 67 19.92 -7.18 -19.26
N ASP A 68 19.55 -7.45 -18.00
CA ASP A 68 20.50 -7.89 -16.98
C ASP A 68 20.79 -9.40 -17.14
N PRO A 69 22.05 -9.83 -17.33
CA PRO A 69 22.41 -11.25 -17.39
C PRO A 69 21.98 -12.05 -16.15
N SER A 70 21.80 -11.39 -15.01
CA SER A 70 21.33 -11.99 -13.75
C SER A 70 19.80 -12.08 -13.63
N PHE A 71 19.05 -11.56 -14.61
CA PHE A 71 17.58 -11.53 -14.61
C PHE A 71 16.96 -12.93 -14.43
N VAL A 72 17.49 -13.95 -15.13
CA VAL A 72 16.99 -15.33 -15.03
C VAL A 72 17.22 -15.90 -13.63
N ALA A 73 18.37 -15.61 -13.01
CA ALA A 73 18.66 -16.04 -11.65
C ALA A 73 17.73 -15.34 -10.64
N HIS A 74 17.50 -14.04 -10.79
CA HIS A 74 16.56 -13.29 -9.96
C HIS A 74 15.10 -13.75 -10.11
N LEU A 75 14.69 -14.14 -11.32
CA LEU A 75 13.38 -14.74 -11.56
C LEU A 75 13.22 -16.09 -10.88
N ASN A 76 14.24 -16.95 -10.94
CA ASN A 76 14.23 -18.23 -10.23
C ASN A 76 14.21 -18.05 -8.71
N THR A 77 15.05 -17.14 -8.16
CA THR A 77 15.00 -16.85 -6.72
C THR A 77 13.63 -16.28 -6.31
N PHE A 78 13.00 -15.45 -7.15
CA PHE A 78 11.66 -14.94 -6.89
C PHE A 78 10.57 -16.02 -6.99
N SER A 79 10.69 -16.97 -7.93
CA SER A 79 9.73 -18.07 -8.04
C SER A 79 9.89 -19.10 -6.92
N GLU A 80 11.08 -19.20 -6.34
CA GLU A 80 11.38 -19.98 -5.13
C GLU A 80 10.97 -19.27 -3.83
N MET A 81 10.78 -17.94 -3.86
CA MET A 81 10.16 -17.23 -2.74
C MET A 81 8.70 -17.62 -2.57
N ASP A 82 8.21 -17.46 -1.35
CA ASP A 82 6.85 -17.82 -0.95
C ASP A 82 5.80 -17.04 -1.78
N LEU A 83 5.37 -17.65 -2.89
CA LEU A 83 4.32 -17.16 -3.78
C LEU A 83 3.05 -16.81 -3.01
N ARG A 84 2.80 -17.50 -1.89
CA ARG A 84 1.68 -17.21 -1.01
C ARG A 84 1.88 -15.90 -0.27
N ALA A 85 3.07 -15.64 0.26
CA ALA A 85 3.39 -14.37 0.90
C ALA A 85 3.27 -13.18 -0.09
N PHE A 86 3.67 -13.37 -1.36
CA PHE A 86 3.52 -12.32 -2.37
C PHE A 86 2.05 -12.10 -2.74
N TYR A 87 1.29 -13.18 -2.88
CA TYR A 87 -0.16 -13.11 -3.09
C TYR A 87 -0.89 -12.44 -1.93
N ASP A 88 -0.50 -12.72 -0.69
CA ASP A 88 -1.06 -12.10 0.51
C ASP A 88 -0.74 -10.59 0.55
N ALA A 89 0.48 -10.19 0.15
CA ALA A 89 0.84 -8.77 0.02
C ALA A 89 -0.02 -8.05 -1.02
N LEU A 90 -0.25 -8.65 -2.19
CA LEU A 90 -1.15 -8.12 -3.23
C LEU A 90 -2.61 -8.03 -2.74
N THR A 91 -3.08 -9.05 -2.03
CA THR A 91 -4.44 -9.11 -1.50
C THR A 91 -4.67 -8.02 -0.45
N ASN A 92 -3.72 -7.85 0.48
CA ASN A 92 -3.75 -6.77 1.46
C ASN A 92 -3.73 -5.40 0.78
N TYR A 93 -2.93 -5.24 -0.27
CA TYR A 93 -2.90 -4.00 -1.03
C TYR A 93 -4.27 -3.66 -1.64
N ALA A 94 -4.91 -4.62 -2.30
CA ALA A 94 -6.22 -4.43 -2.91
C ALA A 94 -7.29 -4.08 -1.85
N ASN A 95 -7.33 -4.82 -0.75
CA ASN A 95 -8.28 -4.59 0.33
C ASN A 95 -8.05 -3.23 1.02
N PHE A 96 -6.79 -2.89 1.32
CA PHE A 96 -6.45 -1.59 1.91
C PHE A 96 -6.88 -0.45 0.99
N SER A 97 -6.59 -0.55 -0.31
CA SER A 97 -6.95 0.47 -1.30
C SER A 97 -8.47 0.65 -1.39
N GLY A 98 -9.23 -0.44 -1.39
CA GLY A 98 -10.70 -0.40 -1.41
C GLY A 98 -11.29 0.34 -0.20
N GLU A 99 -10.89 -0.05 1.00
CA GLU A 99 -11.34 0.60 2.23
C GLU A 99 -10.84 2.04 2.36
N TRP A 100 -9.66 2.34 1.83
CA TRP A 100 -9.14 3.72 1.79
C TRP A 100 -10.06 4.64 0.98
N VAL A 101 -10.56 4.18 -0.17
CA VAL A 101 -11.52 4.94 -0.99
C VAL A 101 -12.82 5.18 -0.23
N VAL A 102 -13.32 4.16 0.50
CA VAL A 102 -14.50 4.32 1.36
C VAL A 102 -14.26 5.39 2.42
N LEU A 103 -13.10 5.36 3.08
CA LEU A 103 -12.72 6.33 4.10
C LEU A 103 -12.62 7.76 3.53
N CYS A 104 -12.03 7.92 2.34
CA CYS A 104 -12.00 9.20 1.64
C CYS A 104 -13.41 9.73 1.37
N LYS A 105 -14.31 8.88 0.89
CA LYS A 105 -15.71 9.24 0.62
C LYS A 105 -16.41 9.73 1.90
N GLU A 106 -16.25 9.02 3.01
CA GLU A 106 -16.84 9.43 4.30
C GLU A 106 -16.37 10.82 4.74
N VAL A 107 -15.06 11.10 4.64
CA VAL A 107 -14.49 12.40 5.00
C VAL A 107 -15.04 13.51 4.12
N ILE A 108 -15.12 13.30 2.80
CA ILE A 108 -15.66 14.28 1.85
C ILE A 108 -17.15 14.53 2.09
N GLN A 109 -17.93 13.50 2.41
CA GLN A 109 -19.36 13.65 2.71
C GLN A 109 -19.59 14.44 3.99
N GLN A 110 -18.81 14.17 5.05
CA GLN A 110 -18.85 14.97 6.28
C GLN A 110 -18.42 16.42 6.05
N ALA A 111 -17.54 16.67 5.08
CA ALA A 111 -17.11 18.00 4.73
C ALA A 111 -18.15 18.84 3.98
N SER A 112 -19.12 18.18 3.34
CA SER A 112 -20.09 18.82 2.44
C SER A 112 -21.44 19.09 3.11
N GLY A 113 -21.64 18.65 4.35
CA GLY A 113 -22.89 18.81 5.10
C GLY A 113 -22.70 19.68 6.33
#